data_AF-G0QHM1-F1
#
_entry.id   AF-G0QHM1-F1
#
_cell.length_a   1.000
_cell.length_b   1.000
_cell.length_c   1.000
_cell.angle_alpha   90.00
_cell.angle_beta   90.00
_cell.angle_gamma   90.00
#
_symmetry.space_group_name_H-M   'P 1'
#
loop_
_entity.id
_entity.type
_entity.pdbx_description
1 polymer ?
#
loop_
_entity_poly.entity_id
_entity_poly.type
_entity_poly.pdbx_seq_one_letter_code
_entity_poly.pdbx_strand_id
1 'polypeptide(L)'
;MFRNSSSSTVRGFVEFLDTSTGILEYDGETDVLENYILDQSRDVFVVDDHNHALAGWTAALYEGLFDSRPILVHVDYHEDSANPPEDFKTNLPTDFPTLEEQVHLLEIDEFIEAGKMWDIYDEVINVGVQSHYSDLDQDLYRMKEAIQDSDDVILDIDMDVYNRDDLVDDFDLRLADAVSESEFTSFATSPGYVQDQEEIIEKINSIVAMADRL
;
A
#
# COMPACT_ATOMS: atom_id res chain seq x y z
N MET A 1 24.43 28.40 14.07
CA MET A 1 24.63 27.36 15.09
C MET A 1 24.61 26.04 14.35
N PHE A 2 25.76 25.37 14.25
CA PHE A 2 25.95 24.17 13.45
C PHE A 2 25.20 22.99 14.08
N ARG A 3 24.40 22.26 13.28
CA ARG A 3 24.21 20.83 13.47
C ARG A 3 24.78 20.12 12.25
N ASN A 4 25.99 19.64 12.43
CA ASN A 4 26.56 18.54 11.68
C ASN A 4 26.07 17.27 12.38
N SER A 5 25.35 16.41 11.68
CA SER A 5 25.31 14.98 11.99
C SER A 5 25.47 14.24 10.68
N SER A 6 26.64 13.64 10.53
CA SER A 6 26.94 12.58 9.59
C SER A 6 25.86 11.50 9.62
N SER A 7 25.23 11.24 8.48
CA SER A 7 24.61 9.97 8.16
C SER A 7 25.28 9.45 6.91
N SER A 8 26.17 8.48 7.10
CA SER A 8 26.60 7.56 6.07
C SER A 8 25.45 6.58 5.83
N THR A 9 25.09 6.40 4.56
CA THR A 9 24.38 5.22 4.02
C THR A 9 22.86 5.18 4.15
N VAL A 10 22.15 6.04 3.41
CA VAL A 10 20.81 5.78 2.83
C VAL A 10 20.77 6.45 1.45
N ARG A 11 21.68 6.05 0.56
CA ARG A 11 21.69 6.52 -0.85
C ARG A 11 21.43 5.38 -1.83
N GLY A 12 21.27 4.16 -1.33
CA GLY A 12 21.00 2.97 -2.14
C GLY A 12 19.53 2.55 -2.18
N PHE A 13 18.67 3.12 -1.33
CA PHE A 13 17.23 2.85 -1.37
C PHE A 13 16.51 3.71 -2.43
N VAL A 14 17.11 4.85 -2.83
CA VAL A 14 16.48 5.90 -3.64
C VAL A 14 16.96 5.91 -5.11
N GLU A 15 17.64 4.86 -5.59
CA GLU A 15 17.92 4.68 -7.03
C GLU A 15 16.77 3.99 -7.78
N PHE A 16 15.69 3.61 -7.08
CA PHE A 16 14.47 3.12 -7.70
C PHE A 16 13.64 4.33 -8.16
N LEU A 17 13.56 4.51 -9.49
CA LEU A 17 12.56 5.30 -10.24
C LEU A 17 12.91 6.78 -10.53
N ASP A 18 13.50 7.01 -11.72
CA ASP A 18 13.32 8.27 -12.47
C ASP A 18 12.00 8.17 -13.26
N THR A 19 10.89 8.62 -12.68
CA THR A 19 9.58 8.69 -13.36
C THR A 19 9.26 10.14 -13.71
N SER A 20 10.09 10.74 -14.56
CA SER A 20 9.80 12.05 -15.20
C SER A 20 8.64 12.01 -16.22
N THR A 21 7.90 10.91 -16.32
CA THR A 21 6.78 10.72 -17.24
C THR A 21 5.60 10.11 -16.50
N GLY A 22 4.76 10.93 -15.88
CA GLY A 22 3.45 10.46 -15.40
C GLY A 22 2.71 9.78 -16.55
N ILE A 23 2.46 8.46 -16.40
CA ILE A 23 1.46 7.57 -17.00
C ILE A 23 1.92 6.13 -16.70
N LEU A 24 1.03 5.30 -16.16
CA LEU A 24 1.24 3.87 -15.92
C LEU A 24 1.28 3.11 -17.28
N GLU A 25 2.34 2.35 -17.58
CA GLU A 25 2.37 1.41 -18.72
C GLU A 25 2.55 -0.03 -18.20
N TYR A 26 1.63 -0.93 -18.57
CA TYR A 26 1.69 -2.37 -18.25
C TYR A 26 2.43 -3.11 -19.37
N ASP A 27 3.55 -3.80 -19.05
CA ASP A 27 4.42 -4.44 -20.06
C ASP A 27 4.26 -5.98 -20.17
N GLY A 28 3.46 -6.59 -19.30
CA GLY A 28 3.00 -7.98 -19.44
C GLY A 28 4.03 -9.07 -19.14
N GLU A 29 5.17 -8.75 -18.53
CA GLU A 29 6.14 -9.78 -18.08
C GLU A 29 6.59 -9.60 -16.62
N THR A 30 6.30 -10.63 -15.81
CA THR A 30 7.03 -11.13 -14.61
C THR A 30 6.91 -10.46 -13.24
N ASP A 31 6.86 -11.35 -12.23
CA ASP A 31 6.94 -11.22 -10.76
C ASP A 31 8.23 -10.54 -10.26
N VAL A 32 8.56 -9.35 -10.77
CA VAL A 32 9.77 -8.63 -10.39
C VAL A 32 9.38 -7.33 -9.70
N LEU A 33 9.87 -7.13 -8.47
CA LEU A 33 9.87 -5.86 -7.74
C LEU A 33 10.44 -4.66 -8.56
N GLU A 34 10.98 -4.86 -9.76
CA GLU A 34 11.51 -3.78 -10.61
C GLU A 34 10.41 -3.00 -11.37
N ASN A 35 9.16 -3.47 -11.38
CA ASN A 35 8.05 -2.89 -12.15
C ASN A 35 7.13 -1.92 -11.36
N TYR A 36 7.60 -1.41 -10.23
CA TYR A 36 6.87 -0.40 -9.47
C TYR A 36 6.66 0.88 -10.26
N ILE A 37 5.44 1.41 -10.23
CA ILE A 37 5.15 2.71 -10.81
C ILE A 37 4.85 3.68 -9.67
N LEU A 38 5.75 4.65 -9.49
CA LEU A 38 5.69 5.68 -8.46
C LEU A 38 5.25 7.01 -9.07
N ASP A 39 4.12 7.53 -8.60
CA ASP A 39 3.77 8.94 -8.75
C ASP A 39 4.27 9.72 -7.52
N GLN A 40 5.47 10.28 -7.64
CA GLN A 40 6.10 11.10 -6.60
C GLN A 40 5.38 12.43 -6.33
N SER A 41 4.32 12.77 -7.08
CA SER A 41 3.53 13.97 -6.79
C SER A 41 2.53 13.78 -5.64
N ARG A 42 2.21 12.52 -5.31
CA ARG A 42 1.27 12.12 -4.24
C ARG A 42 1.73 10.90 -3.44
N ASP A 43 2.98 10.48 -3.59
CA ASP A 43 3.51 9.24 -3.00
C ASP A 43 2.57 8.04 -3.21
N VAL A 44 2.04 7.92 -4.43
CA VAL A 44 1.20 6.79 -4.86
C VAL A 44 2.08 5.71 -5.48
N PHE A 45 1.94 4.49 -4.97
CA PHE A 45 2.75 3.34 -5.33
C PHE A 45 1.86 2.22 -5.90
N VAL A 46 2.07 1.82 -7.14
CA VAL A 46 1.34 0.69 -7.75
C VAL A 46 2.25 -0.52 -7.80
N VAL A 47 1.76 -1.63 -7.25
CA VAL A 47 2.44 -2.92 -7.12
C VAL A 47 1.57 -4.02 -7.75
N ASP A 48 2.18 -5.12 -8.11
CA ASP A 48 1.48 -6.34 -8.55
C ASP A 48 0.87 -7.09 -7.34
N ASP A 49 1.60 -7.24 -6.23
CA ASP A 49 1.18 -8.06 -5.08
C ASP A 49 1.27 -7.33 -3.73
N HIS A 50 0.47 -7.74 -2.74
CA HIS A 50 0.44 -7.12 -1.41
C HIS A 50 1.72 -7.25 -0.60
N ASN A 51 2.46 -8.35 -0.77
CA ASN A 51 3.78 -8.49 -0.15
C ASN A 51 4.72 -7.37 -0.61
N HIS A 52 4.56 -6.92 -1.85
CA HIS A 52 5.31 -5.81 -2.39
C HIS A 52 4.85 -4.45 -1.85
N ALA A 53 3.59 -4.30 -1.42
CA ALA A 53 3.14 -3.12 -0.70
C ALA A 53 3.91 -2.94 0.63
N LEU A 54 4.16 -4.03 1.37
CA LEU A 54 4.98 -4.00 2.61
C LEU A 54 6.40 -3.48 2.38
N ALA A 55 7.02 -3.82 1.25
CA ALA A 55 8.32 -3.27 0.86
C ALA A 55 8.23 -1.75 0.62
N GLY A 56 7.16 -1.30 -0.06
CA GLY A 56 6.85 0.11 -0.29
C GLY A 56 6.68 0.89 1.02
N TRP A 57 5.90 0.38 1.97
CA TRP A 57 5.71 1.01 3.28
C TRP A 57 7.03 1.12 4.05
N THR A 58 7.84 0.06 4.01
CA THR A 58 9.15 0.07 4.65
C THR A 58 10.08 1.12 4.05
N ALA A 59 10.07 1.27 2.72
CA ALA A 59 10.84 2.31 2.04
C ALA A 59 10.34 3.72 2.41
N ALA A 60 9.02 3.93 2.43
CA ALA A 60 8.41 5.19 2.83
C ALA A 60 8.74 5.59 4.27
N LEU A 61 8.74 4.62 5.19
CA LEU A 61 9.20 4.80 6.57
C LEU A 61 10.68 5.25 6.64
N TYR A 62 11.55 4.66 5.81
CA TYR A 62 12.97 5.02 5.76
C TYR A 62 13.25 6.39 5.17
N GLU A 63 12.42 6.83 4.22
CA GLU A 63 12.47 8.19 3.68
C GLU A 63 11.80 9.22 4.63
N GLY A 64 11.11 8.74 5.66
CA GLY A 64 10.42 9.58 6.64
C GLY A 64 9.19 10.25 6.07
N LEU A 65 8.46 9.55 5.19
CA LEU A 65 7.16 9.99 4.66
C LEU A 65 6.07 9.94 5.73
N PHE A 66 6.22 9.06 6.72
CA PHE A 66 5.38 8.97 7.92
C PHE A 66 6.25 8.58 9.13
N ASP A 67 5.75 8.82 10.34
CA ASP A 67 6.41 8.38 11.58
C ASP A 67 6.35 6.84 11.74
N SER A 68 7.04 6.27 12.73
CA SER A 68 7.05 4.81 12.92
C SER A 68 5.77 4.22 13.52
N ARG A 69 4.63 4.94 13.46
CA ARG A 69 3.36 4.57 14.11
C ARG A 69 2.08 5.07 13.40
N PRO A 70 1.98 5.13 12.06
CA PRO A 70 0.74 5.48 11.37
C PRO A 70 -0.37 4.46 11.67
N ILE A 71 -1.58 4.81 11.27
CA ILE A 71 -2.65 3.83 11.06
C ILE A 71 -2.50 3.25 9.65
N LEU A 72 -2.60 1.93 9.52
CA LEU A 72 -2.82 1.28 8.24
C LEU A 72 -4.31 1.16 7.97
N VAL A 73 -4.79 1.78 6.90
CA VAL A 73 -6.12 1.54 6.34
C VAL A 73 -5.95 0.58 5.18
N HIS A 74 -6.48 -0.64 5.32
CA HIS A 74 -6.38 -1.70 4.32
C HIS A 74 -7.73 -1.92 3.64
N VAL A 75 -7.82 -1.60 2.35
CA VAL A 75 -9.04 -1.77 1.54
C VAL A 75 -8.89 -3.03 0.70
N ASP A 76 -9.62 -4.08 1.02
CA ASP A 76 -9.39 -5.42 0.45
C ASP A 76 -10.64 -6.29 0.56
N TYR A 77 -10.79 -7.27 -0.32
CA TYR A 77 -11.78 -8.34 -0.18
C TYR A 77 -11.47 -9.33 0.97
N HIS A 78 -10.21 -9.43 1.39
CA HIS A 78 -9.63 -10.35 2.39
C HIS A 78 -9.09 -9.61 3.64
N GLU A 79 -8.77 -10.37 4.70
CA GLU A 79 -8.26 -9.80 5.96
C GLU A 79 -6.72 -9.72 6.03
N ASP A 80 -6.05 -10.59 5.26
CA ASP A 80 -4.59 -10.74 5.10
C ASP A 80 -3.75 -10.70 6.37
N SER A 81 -4.29 -11.30 7.43
CA SER A 81 -3.69 -11.33 8.76
C SER A 81 -3.21 -12.72 9.18
N ALA A 82 -2.80 -13.57 8.24
CA ALA A 82 -2.12 -14.82 8.56
C ALA A 82 -0.75 -14.55 9.18
N ASN A 83 -0.24 -15.49 9.96
CA ASN A 83 1.06 -15.30 10.62
C ASN A 83 2.18 -15.65 9.64
N PRO A 84 3.22 -14.80 9.51
CA PRO A 84 4.43 -15.11 8.77
C PRO A 84 5.08 -16.45 9.20
N PRO A 85 5.89 -17.08 8.34
CA PRO A 85 6.56 -18.34 8.66
C PRO A 85 7.57 -18.21 9.80
N GLU A 86 7.95 -19.34 10.41
CA GLU A 86 8.84 -19.36 11.59
C GLU A 86 10.22 -18.72 11.35
N ASP A 87 10.69 -18.67 10.11
CA ASP A 87 11.97 -18.09 9.71
C ASP A 87 11.90 -16.60 9.34
N PHE A 88 10.71 -15.99 9.38
CA PHE A 88 10.53 -14.56 9.26
C PHE A 88 11.18 -13.82 10.44
N LYS A 89 12.04 -12.85 10.12
CA LYS A 89 12.79 -12.06 11.10
C LYS A 89 11.85 -10.99 11.66
N THR A 90 11.70 -10.96 12.98
CA THR A 90 10.85 -9.96 13.66
C THR A 90 11.45 -8.56 13.72
N ASN A 91 12.72 -8.36 13.38
CA ASN A 91 13.32 -7.03 13.38
C ASN A 91 13.25 -6.45 11.97
N LEU A 92 12.87 -5.17 11.89
CA LEU A 92 12.82 -4.45 10.63
C LEU A 92 14.17 -4.51 9.87
N PRO A 93 14.21 -4.98 8.60
CA PRO A 93 15.44 -5.14 7.82
C PRO A 93 16.17 -3.84 7.50
N THR A 94 17.45 -3.70 7.89
CA THR A 94 18.21 -2.45 7.72
C THR A 94 18.81 -2.23 6.32
N ASP A 95 18.61 -3.15 5.38
CA ASP A 95 19.12 -3.09 4.01
C ASP A 95 18.14 -3.75 3.03
N PHE A 96 18.13 -3.24 1.79
CA PHE A 96 17.20 -3.69 0.76
C PHE A 96 17.30 -5.19 0.43
N PRO A 97 18.50 -5.81 0.26
CA PRO A 97 18.58 -7.24 0.00
C PRO A 97 17.96 -8.10 1.11
N THR A 98 18.10 -7.68 2.38
CA THR A 98 17.45 -8.37 3.49
C THR A 98 15.94 -8.13 3.48
N LEU A 99 15.46 -6.92 3.19
CA LEU A 99 14.03 -6.63 3.04
C LEU A 99 13.39 -7.50 1.96
N GLU A 100 13.99 -7.52 0.77
CA GLU A 100 13.57 -8.33 -0.37
C GLU A 100 13.56 -9.83 -0.02
N GLU A 101 14.60 -10.34 0.66
CA GLU A 101 14.62 -11.73 1.14
C GLU A 101 13.45 -12.01 2.09
N GLN A 102 13.12 -11.11 3.00
CA GLN A 102 12.03 -11.31 3.96
C GLN A 102 10.65 -11.22 3.32
N VAL A 103 10.42 -10.27 2.42
CA VAL A 103 9.15 -10.13 1.70
C VAL A 103 8.86 -11.37 0.85
N HIS A 104 9.87 -11.94 0.18
CA HIS A 104 9.74 -13.18 -0.59
C HIS A 104 9.48 -14.45 0.25
N LEU A 105 9.59 -14.39 1.59
CA LEU A 105 9.23 -15.52 2.46
C LEU A 105 7.73 -15.57 2.75
N LEU A 106 7.04 -14.45 2.56
CA LEU A 106 5.63 -14.31 2.92
C LEU A 106 4.73 -14.98 1.88
N GLU A 107 3.69 -15.63 2.37
CA GLU A 107 2.52 -15.95 1.56
C GLU A 107 1.64 -14.69 1.40
N ILE A 108 0.75 -14.70 0.42
CA ILE A 108 -0.03 -13.50 0.01
C ILE A 108 -0.90 -12.91 1.14
N ASP A 109 -1.27 -13.70 2.15
CA ASP A 109 -2.13 -13.30 3.26
C ASP A 109 -1.37 -12.99 4.56
N GLU A 110 -0.05 -12.79 4.53
CA GLU A 110 0.80 -12.66 5.74
C GLU A 110 1.40 -11.25 5.97
N PHE A 111 1.37 -10.38 4.97
CA PHE A 111 2.08 -9.09 4.98
C PHE A 111 1.61 -8.10 6.05
N ILE A 112 0.34 -8.15 6.46
CA ILE A 112 -0.17 -7.30 7.55
C ILE A 112 0.48 -7.70 8.88
N GLU A 113 0.49 -8.97 9.22
CA GLU A 113 1.15 -9.40 10.47
C GLU A 113 2.67 -9.19 10.41
N ALA A 114 3.30 -9.33 9.24
CA ALA A 114 4.70 -8.96 9.05
C ALA A 114 4.97 -7.47 9.33
N GLY A 115 4.13 -6.57 8.80
CA GLY A 115 4.22 -5.13 9.06
C GLY A 115 4.06 -4.77 10.54
N LYS A 116 3.14 -5.45 11.24
CA LYS A 116 2.99 -5.33 12.71
C LYS A 116 4.24 -5.80 13.46
N MET A 117 4.82 -6.94 13.09
CA MET A 117 6.04 -7.44 13.73
C MET A 117 7.22 -6.48 13.58
N TRP A 118 7.26 -5.72 12.48
CA TRP A 118 8.27 -4.71 12.20
C TRP A 118 7.98 -3.34 12.79
N ASP A 119 6.89 -3.18 13.55
CA ASP A 119 6.43 -1.90 14.12
C ASP A 119 6.33 -0.80 13.03
N ILE A 120 5.82 -1.13 11.83
CA ILE A 120 5.61 -0.14 10.75
C ILE A 120 4.41 0.76 11.04
N TYR A 121 3.37 0.23 11.70
CA TYR A 121 2.13 0.92 12.05
C TYR A 121 1.58 0.40 13.39
N ASP A 122 0.70 1.16 14.03
CA ASP A 122 0.16 0.85 15.36
C ASP A 122 -1.20 0.12 15.31
N GLU A 123 -2.01 0.41 14.30
CA GLU A 123 -3.39 -0.05 14.16
C GLU A 123 -3.69 -0.38 12.70
N VAL A 124 -4.58 -1.36 12.49
CA VAL A 124 -5.08 -1.73 11.17
C VAL A 124 -6.58 -1.57 11.15
N ILE A 125 -7.08 -0.87 10.14
CA ILE A 125 -8.49 -0.73 9.84
C ILE A 125 -8.74 -1.40 8.51
N ASN A 126 -9.35 -2.58 8.56
CA ASN A 126 -9.74 -3.31 7.36
C ASN A 126 -11.07 -2.76 6.83
N VAL A 127 -11.15 -2.57 5.51
CA VAL A 127 -12.28 -1.98 4.79
C VAL A 127 -12.63 -2.89 3.63
N GLY A 128 -13.90 -3.31 3.52
CA GLY A 128 -14.34 -4.10 2.38
C GLY A 128 -14.03 -5.59 2.47
N VAL A 129 -13.57 -6.08 3.62
CA VAL A 129 -13.42 -7.53 3.87
C VAL A 129 -14.76 -8.22 3.66
N GLN A 130 -14.81 -9.27 2.85
CA GLN A 130 -16.03 -10.04 2.67
C GLN A 130 -16.21 -11.03 3.83
N SER A 131 -17.10 -10.69 4.74
CA SER A 131 -17.53 -11.59 5.80
C SER A 131 -19.06 -11.63 5.90
N HIS A 132 -19.61 -12.58 6.67
CA HIS A 132 -21.06 -12.62 6.91
C HIS A 132 -21.58 -11.40 7.68
N TYR A 133 -20.69 -10.59 8.25
CA TYR A 133 -21.01 -9.44 9.10
C TYR A 133 -20.47 -8.12 8.54
N SER A 134 -19.83 -8.12 7.36
CA SER A 134 -19.29 -6.93 6.74
C SER A 134 -20.42 -6.02 6.24
N ASP A 135 -20.31 -4.73 6.52
CA ASP A 135 -21.17 -3.69 5.97
C ASP A 135 -20.25 -2.64 5.34
N LEU A 136 -20.11 -2.70 4.03
CA LEU A 136 -19.15 -1.89 3.28
C LEU A 136 -19.38 -0.38 3.51
N ASP A 137 -20.63 0.08 3.63
CA ASP A 137 -20.89 1.51 3.86
C ASP A 137 -20.43 1.96 5.26
N GLN A 138 -20.54 1.09 6.27
CA GLN A 138 -19.98 1.35 7.60
C GLN A 138 -18.46 1.32 7.59
N ASP A 139 -17.85 0.39 6.87
CA ASP A 139 -16.39 0.29 6.78
C ASP A 139 -15.80 1.53 6.08
N LEU A 140 -16.44 2.00 5.00
CA LEU A 140 -16.06 3.25 4.33
C LEU A 140 -16.24 4.49 5.22
N TYR A 141 -17.23 4.49 6.10
CA TYR A 141 -17.38 5.56 7.09
C TYR A 141 -16.25 5.54 8.12
N ARG A 142 -15.85 4.36 8.61
CA ARG A 142 -14.71 4.20 9.53
C ARG A 142 -13.39 4.59 8.88
N MET A 143 -13.19 4.22 7.62
CA MET A 143 -12.06 4.65 6.81
C MET A 143 -11.93 6.17 6.81
N LYS A 144 -13.02 6.86 6.50
CA LYS A 144 -13.06 8.33 6.49
C LYS A 144 -12.74 8.92 7.87
N GLU A 145 -13.36 8.40 8.94
CA GLU A 145 -13.05 8.88 10.30
C GLU A 145 -11.57 8.67 10.66
N ALA A 146 -10.99 7.52 10.32
CA ALA A 146 -9.60 7.22 10.60
C ALA A 146 -8.62 8.16 9.89
N ILE A 147 -8.85 8.42 8.61
CA ILE A 147 -8.04 9.36 7.81
C ILE A 147 -8.15 10.79 8.35
N GLN A 148 -9.34 11.20 8.80
CA GLN A 148 -9.56 12.57 9.30
C GLN A 148 -9.06 12.80 10.73
N ASP A 149 -9.04 11.76 11.57
CA ASP A 149 -8.66 11.85 12.99
C ASP A 149 -7.19 11.50 13.25
N SER A 150 -6.44 11.08 12.23
CA SER A 150 -5.03 10.67 12.34
C SER A 150 -4.09 11.67 11.67
N ASP A 151 -2.92 11.86 12.25
CA ASP A 151 -1.87 12.71 11.65
C ASP A 151 -1.17 12.00 10.49
N ASP A 152 -0.95 10.68 10.60
CA ASP A 152 -0.24 9.86 9.59
C ASP A 152 -1.07 8.60 9.25
N VAL A 153 -1.31 8.37 7.95
CA VAL A 153 -2.03 7.19 7.44
C VAL A 153 -1.30 6.58 6.25
N ILE A 154 -1.13 5.25 6.30
CA ILE A 154 -0.84 4.43 5.14
C ILE A 154 -2.19 3.94 4.60
N LEU A 155 -2.52 4.32 3.37
CA LEU A 155 -3.68 3.77 2.66
C LEU A 155 -3.21 2.66 1.73
N ASP A 156 -3.57 1.42 2.03
CA ASP A 156 -3.34 0.27 1.17
C ASP A 156 -4.64 -0.17 0.50
N ILE A 157 -4.59 -0.45 -0.80
CA ILE A 157 -5.77 -0.80 -1.60
C ILE A 157 -5.45 -2.03 -2.44
N ASP A 158 -6.03 -3.18 -2.10
CA ASP A 158 -6.19 -4.31 -3.01
C ASP A 158 -7.29 -3.99 -4.02
N MET A 159 -6.93 -4.03 -5.29
CA MET A 159 -7.89 -3.88 -6.37
C MET A 159 -8.84 -5.08 -6.50
N ASP A 160 -8.57 -6.19 -5.85
CA ASP A 160 -9.48 -7.33 -5.74
C ASP A 160 -10.74 -7.01 -4.92
N VAL A 161 -10.78 -5.90 -4.17
CA VAL A 161 -11.98 -5.39 -3.49
C VAL A 161 -13.13 -5.20 -4.48
N TYR A 162 -12.80 -4.97 -5.75
CA TYR A 162 -13.77 -4.86 -6.84
C TYR A 162 -14.46 -6.19 -7.22
N ASN A 163 -14.00 -7.32 -6.68
CA ASN A 163 -14.68 -8.61 -6.80
C ASN A 163 -15.92 -8.71 -5.89
N ARG A 164 -16.17 -7.73 -5.03
CA ARG A 164 -17.40 -7.66 -4.23
C ARG A 164 -18.64 -7.44 -5.11
N ASP A 165 -19.69 -8.20 -4.81
CA ASP A 165 -20.99 -8.05 -5.46
C ASP A 165 -21.84 -6.90 -4.89
N ASP A 166 -21.42 -6.29 -3.78
CA ASP A 166 -22.18 -5.31 -2.99
C ASP A 166 -21.48 -3.94 -2.86
N LEU A 167 -20.62 -3.59 -3.82
CA LEU A 167 -20.03 -2.25 -3.90
C LEU A 167 -21.13 -1.17 -3.92
N VAL A 168 -20.89 -0.10 -3.17
CA VAL A 168 -21.78 1.07 -3.16
C VAL A 168 -21.54 1.94 -4.40
N ASP A 169 -22.58 2.62 -4.90
CA ASP A 169 -22.53 3.40 -6.15
C ASP A 169 -21.43 4.49 -6.16
N ASP A 170 -21.06 5.01 -4.98
CA ASP A 170 -20.06 6.08 -4.80
C ASP A 170 -18.70 5.56 -4.32
N PHE A 171 -18.43 4.25 -4.40
CA PHE A 171 -17.21 3.63 -3.90
C PHE A 171 -15.93 4.28 -4.47
N ASP A 172 -15.82 4.41 -5.79
CA ASP A 172 -14.67 5.03 -6.45
C ASP A 172 -14.43 6.48 -5.99
N LEU A 173 -15.50 7.23 -5.70
CA LEU A 173 -15.39 8.60 -5.19
C LEU A 173 -14.89 8.62 -3.73
N ARG A 174 -15.32 7.67 -2.90
CA ARG A 174 -14.85 7.56 -1.52
C ARG A 174 -13.40 7.10 -1.44
N LEU A 175 -12.96 6.20 -2.34
CA LEU A 175 -11.54 5.88 -2.48
C LEU A 175 -10.75 7.10 -2.94
N ALA A 176 -11.23 7.84 -3.94
CA ALA A 176 -10.56 9.06 -4.38
C ALA A 176 -10.43 10.11 -3.27
N ASP A 177 -11.45 10.28 -2.42
CA ASP A 177 -11.43 11.14 -1.22
C ASP A 177 -10.32 10.68 -0.26
N ALA A 178 -10.29 9.38 0.07
CA ALA A 178 -9.25 8.79 0.91
C ALA A 178 -7.83 8.97 0.35
N VAL A 179 -7.63 8.69 -0.94
CA VAL A 179 -6.35 8.89 -1.65
C VAL A 179 -5.94 10.37 -1.64
N SER A 180 -6.89 11.30 -1.68
CA SER A 180 -6.58 12.74 -1.65
C SER A 180 -6.14 13.25 -0.27
N GLU A 181 -6.54 12.56 0.80
CA GLU A 181 -6.24 12.94 2.18
C GLU A 181 -5.07 12.11 2.78
N SER A 182 -4.66 11.01 2.13
CA SER A 182 -3.59 10.13 2.62
C SER A 182 -2.20 10.62 2.21
N GLU A 183 -1.21 10.44 3.10
CA GLU A 183 0.18 10.84 2.84
C GLU A 183 0.94 9.84 1.98
N PHE A 184 0.61 8.56 2.09
CA PHE A 184 1.14 7.48 1.29
C PHE A 184 0.02 6.54 0.87
N THR A 185 -0.04 6.18 -0.41
CA THR A 185 -1.02 5.22 -0.92
C THR A 185 -0.33 4.11 -1.69
N SER A 186 -0.63 2.85 -1.37
CA SER A 186 -0.31 1.71 -2.22
C SER A 186 -1.57 1.14 -2.89
N PHE A 187 -1.43 0.74 -4.15
CA PHE A 187 -2.40 -0.05 -4.89
C PHE A 187 -1.75 -1.36 -5.31
N ALA A 188 -2.36 -2.50 -4.99
CA ALA A 188 -1.97 -3.79 -5.52
C ALA A 188 -2.93 -4.22 -6.63
N THR A 189 -2.39 -4.63 -7.78
CA THR A 189 -3.23 -5.00 -8.94
C THR A 189 -3.73 -6.45 -8.89
N SER A 190 -3.20 -7.26 -7.96
CA SER A 190 -3.61 -8.62 -7.63
C SER A 190 -3.79 -9.53 -8.86
N PRO A 191 -2.73 -9.70 -9.68
CA PRO A 191 -2.77 -10.57 -10.84
C PRO A 191 -3.08 -12.00 -10.40
N GLY A 192 -4.12 -12.59 -10.99
CA GLY A 192 -4.62 -13.92 -10.63
C GLY A 192 -5.92 -13.90 -9.81
N TYR A 193 -6.18 -12.81 -9.08
CA TYR A 193 -7.48 -12.54 -8.45
C TYR A 193 -8.32 -11.60 -9.31
N VAL A 194 -7.67 -10.65 -9.99
CA VAL A 194 -8.29 -9.83 -11.03
C VAL A 194 -7.77 -10.19 -12.42
N GLN A 195 -8.67 -10.59 -13.31
CA GLN A 195 -8.30 -11.13 -14.63
C GLN A 195 -7.94 -10.06 -15.65
N ASP A 196 -8.58 -8.88 -15.59
CA ASP A 196 -8.36 -7.80 -16.56
C ASP A 196 -7.48 -6.71 -15.94
N GLN A 197 -6.16 -6.88 -16.09
CA GLN A 197 -5.17 -5.95 -15.54
C GLN A 197 -5.21 -4.59 -16.25
N GLU A 198 -5.59 -4.53 -17.53
CA GLU A 198 -5.78 -3.24 -18.23
C GLU A 198 -6.93 -2.46 -17.60
N GLU A 199 -8.06 -3.12 -17.31
CA GLU A 199 -9.20 -2.50 -16.62
C GLU A 199 -8.84 -2.01 -15.20
N ILE A 200 -8.04 -2.78 -14.45
CA ILE A 200 -7.58 -2.37 -13.12
C ILE A 200 -6.66 -1.15 -13.18
N ILE A 201 -5.71 -1.12 -14.12
CA ILE A 201 -4.85 0.04 -14.31
C ILE A 201 -5.65 1.28 -14.73
N GLU A 202 -6.63 1.13 -15.63
CA GLU A 202 -7.56 2.22 -15.98
C GLU A 202 -8.36 2.70 -14.75
N LYS A 203 -8.77 1.77 -13.87
CA LYS A 203 -9.49 2.08 -12.63
C LYS A 203 -8.61 2.87 -11.66
N ILE A 204 -7.39 2.43 -11.37
CA ILE A 204 -6.43 3.14 -10.52
C ILE A 204 -6.21 4.56 -11.06
N ASN A 205 -5.93 4.69 -12.36
CA ASN A 205 -5.76 5.99 -13.02
C ASN A 205 -6.99 6.89 -12.85
N SER A 206 -8.20 6.33 -12.95
CA SER A 206 -9.44 7.08 -12.73
C SER A 206 -9.55 7.57 -11.28
N ILE A 207 -9.26 6.73 -10.29
CA ILE A 207 -9.31 7.07 -8.86
C ILE A 207 -8.31 8.19 -8.55
N VAL A 208 -7.05 8.04 -8.98
CA VAL A 208 -6.01 9.06 -8.80
C VAL A 208 -6.39 10.38 -9.48
N ALA A 209 -6.91 10.32 -10.71
CA ALA A 209 -7.35 11.51 -11.43
C ALA A 209 -8.60 12.18 -10.80
N MET A 210 -9.41 11.45 -10.03
CA MET A 210 -10.50 12.02 -9.22
C MET A 210 -9.94 12.68 -7.96
N ALA A 211 -9.00 12.04 -7.26
CA ALA A 211 -8.31 12.58 -6.09
C ALA A 211 -7.57 13.89 -6.42
N ASP A 212 -7.08 14.03 -7.66
CA ASP A 212 -6.49 15.27 -8.20
C ASP A 212 -7.42 16.47 -8.31
N ARG A 213 -8.73 16.24 -8.23
CA ARG A 213 -9.76 17.27 -8.43
C ARG A 213 -10.48 17.64 -7.14
N LEU A 214 -10.22 16.92 -6.06
CA LEU A 214 -10.73 17.20 -4.71
C LEU A 214 -9.82 18.22 -4.03
#